data_AF-A0A376MLK6-F1
#
_entry.id   AF-A0A376MLK6-F1
#
_cell.length_a   1.000
_cell.length_b   1.000
_cell.length_c   1.000
_cell.angle_alpha   90.00
_cell.angle_beta   90.00
_cell.angle_gamma   90.00
#
_symmetry.space_group_name_H-M   'P 1'
#
loop_
_entity.id
_entity.type
_entity.pdbx_description
1 polymer ?
#
loop_
_entity_poly.entity_id
_entity_poly.type
_entity_poly.pdbx_seq_one_letter_code
_entity_poly.pdbx_strand_id
1 'polypeptide(L)'
;MRFAKFNDGWRRTQDLSHYNCQLRRVSISNIKGVADDFCLELNNGISVICGKNGVGKSTILRTIHSYFKKNDLYRTRLNEASINVSLMKGGAVIENIEDIQVYYLEPSVECNKVITYLNSSENIEDFIEGIEPNGFLGKNENINIIGNIIGRAYKKIDIYEVEGALADDYTFPFIKVTLPDGTEYTCLDMGAGEYLCMYIFWFVNWIDSNSIYL
;
A
#
# COMPACT_ATOMS: atom_id res chain seq x y z
N MET A 1 0.35 -27.86 11.36
CA MET A 1 1.46 -27.18 10.64
C MET A 1 1.13 -25.76 10.19
N ARG A 2 -0.05 -25.47 9.60
CA ARG A 2 -0.45 -24.12 9.15
C ARG A 2 -0.48 -23.05 10.26
N PHE A 3 -1.05 -23.37 11.42
CA PHE A 3 -1.18 -22.41 12.53
C PHE A 3 0.18 -22.02 13.15
N ALA A 4 1.11 -22.96 13.23
CA ALA A 4 2.48 -22.67 13.70
C ALA A 4 3.20 -21.71 12.75
N LYS A 5 3.16 -21.95 11.43
CA LYS A 5 3.72 -21.04 10.42
C LYS A 5 3.05 -19.66 10.44
N PHE A 6 1.73 -19.60 10.66
CA PHE A 6 1.00 -18.34 10.82
C PHE A 6 1.51 -17.55 12.05
N ASN A 7 1.61 -18.21 13.21
CA ASN A 7 2.12 -17.57 14.42
C ASN A 7 3.59 -17.16 14.29
N ASP A 8 4.40 -17.94 13.59
CA ASP A 8 5.80 -17.57 13.29
C ASP A 8 5.86 -16.35 12.37
N GLY A 9 4.95 -16.25 11.40
CA GLY A 9 4.81 -15.07 10.54
C GLY A 9 4.48 -13.82 11.35
N TRP A 10 3.49 -13.88 12.24
CA TRP A 10 3.11 -12.76 13.11
C TRP A 10 4.22 -12.39 14.10
N ARG A 11 4.90 -13.40 14.68
CA ARG A 11 6.08 -13.17 15.52
C ARG A 11 7.17 -12.41 14.77
N ARG A 12 7.48 -12.78 13.53
CA ARG A 12 8.44 -12.03 12.71
C ARG A 12 7.99 -10.59 12.46
N THR A 13 6.69 -10.35 12.24
CA THR A 13 6.17 -8.98 12.07
C THR A 13 6.32 -8.16 13.35
N GLN A 14 6.19 -8.79 14.51
CA GLN A 14 6.42 -8.18 15.82
C GLN A 14 7.90 -8.03 16.15
N ASP A 15 8.76 -8.94 15.71
CA ASP A 15 10.22 -8.86 15.86
C ASP A 15 10.81 -7.76 14.95
N LEU A 16 10.10 -7.40 13.87
CA LEU A 16 10.35 -6.21 13.05
C LEU A 16 9.90 -4.90 13.73
N SER A 17 9.53 -4.91 15.01
CA SER A 17 9.12 -3.73 15.83
C SER A 17 10.18 -2.64 16.00
N HIS A 18 11.21 -2.59 15.17
CA HIS A 18 12.14 -1.47 15.09
C HIS A 18 11.86 -0.59 13.86
N TYR A 19 10.58 -0.46 13.48
CA TYR A 19 10.17 0.54 12.50
C TYR A 19 10.64 1.92 12.97
N ASN A 20 11.49 2.56 12.19
CA ASN A 20 12.12 3.80 12.60
C ASN A 20 11.10 4.95 12.70
N CYS A 21 10.07 4.95 11.86
CA CYS A 21 9.00 5.95 11.82
C CYS A 21 7.66 5.30 12.17
N GLN A 22 6.91 5.89 13.10
CA GLN A 22 5.74 5.27 13.70
C GLN A 22 4.64 6.30 13.97
N LEU A 23 3.42 6.01 13.53
CA LEU A 23 2.22 6.68 14.02
C LEU A 23 1.73 5.96 15.26
N ARG A 24 1.76 6.62 16.43
CA ARG A 24 1.41 6.02 17.72
C ARG A 24 0.00 6.32 18.16
N ARG A 25 -0.47 7.52 17.86
CA ARG A 25 -1.79 7.95 18.28
C ARG A 25 -2.39 8.89 17.27
N VAL A 26 -3.70 8.75 17.06
CA VAL A 26 -4.52 9.74 16.37
C VAL A 26 -5.70 10.08 17.27
N SER A 27 -5.81 11.35 17.64
CA SER A 27 -6.95 11.89 18.37
C SER A 27 -7.71 12.86 17.45
N ILE A 28 -9.00 12.63 17.27
CA ILE A 28 -9.90 13.47 16.49
C ILE A 28 -10.97 14.01 17.43
N SER A 29 -11.05 15.33 17.53
CA SER A 29 -11.96 16.04 18.43
C SER A 29 -12.81 17.04 17.65
N ASN A 30 -13.89 17.54 18.25
CA ASN A 30 -14.81 18.51 17.63
C ASN A 30 -15.44 18.01 16.32
N ILE A 31 -15.78 16.72 16.25
CA ILE A 31 -16.46 16.15 15.08
C ILE A 31 -17.93 16.57 15.09
N LYS A 32 -18.36 17.29 14.05
CA LYS A 32 -19.75 17.72 13.92
C LYS A 32 -20.73 16.54 13.95
N GLY A 33 -21.63 16.54 14.93
CA GLY A 33 -22.65 15.50 15.10
C GLY A 33 -22.18 14.24 15.84
N VAL A 34 -20.97 14.23 16.40
CA VAL A 34 -20.48 13.19 17.32
C VAL A 34 -20.15 13.86 18.65
N ALA A 35 -20.70 13.33 19.74
CA ALA A 35 -20.53 13.94 21.07
C ALA A 35 -19.16 13.64 21.68
N ASP A 36 -18.55 12.51 21.32
CA ASP A 36 -17.31 12.02 21.93
C ASP A 36 -16.11 12.23 21.02
N ASP A 37 -14.97 12.55 21.66
CA ASP A 37 -13.66 12.52 21.00
C ASP A 37 -13.31 11.09 20.58
N PHE A 38 -12.72 10.94 19.40
CA PHE A 38 -12.23 9.67 18.90
C PHE A 38 -10.72 9.57 19.13
N CYS A 39 -10.27 8.49 19.74
CA CYS A 39 -8.85 8.24 19.97
C CYS A 39 -8.47 6.84 19.49
N LEU A 40 -7.48 6.78 18.61
CA LEU A 40 -6.90 5.56 18.07
C LEU A 40 -5.46 5.43 18.55
N GLU A 41 -5.21 4.46 19.42
CA GLU A 41 -3.86 4.07 19.85
C GLU A 41 -3.35 2.96 18.91
N LEU A 42 -2.14 3.13 18.39
CA LEU A 42 -1.54 2.28 17.36
C LEU A 42 -0.29 1.57 17.90
N ASN A 43 -0.22 0.28 17.57
CA ASN A 43 0.92 -0.55 17.93
C ASN A 43 2.12 -0.28 17.02
N ASN A 44 3.27 -0.81 17.43
CA ASN A 44 4.45 -0.81 16.59
C ASN A 44 4.29 -1.85 15.48
N GLY A 45 4.63 -1.47 14.24
CA GLY A 45 4.43 -2.32 13.07
C GLY A 45 3.00 -2.26 12.54
N ILE A 46 2.35 -3.42 12.40
CA ILE A 46 1.03 -3.51 11.75
C ILE A 46 -0.09 -3.33 12.79
N SER A 47 -0.94 -2.33 12.56
CA SER A 47 -2.19 -2.14 13.29
C SER A 47 -3.38 -2.42 12.37
N VAL A 48 -4.35 -3.22 12.84
CA VAL A 48 -5.51 -3.63 12.04
C VAL A 48 -6.78 -3.00 12.60
N ILE A 49 -7.50 -2.24 11.76
CA ILE A 49 -8.78 -1.63 12.13
C ILE A 49 -9.93 -2.52 11.61
N CYS A 50 -10.71 -3.08 12.52
CA CYS A 50 -11.87 -3.92 12.21
C CYS A 50 -13.19 -3.26 12.60
N GLY A 51 -14.27 -3.61 11.92
CA GLY A 51 -15.61 -3.08 12.22
C GLY A 51 -16.60 -3.32 11.10
N LYS A 52 -17.91 -3.13 11.37
CA LYS A 52 -18.98 -3.30 10.39
C LYS A 52 -18.78 -2.41 9.15
N ASN A 53 -19.36 -2.82 8.02
CA ASN A 53 -19.39 -1.97 6.83
C ASN A 53 -20.15 -0.67 7.12
N GLY A 54 -19.66 0.45 6.57
CA GLY A 54 -20.25 1.78 6.79
C GLY A 54 -19.92 2.46 8.11
N VAL A 55 -19.20 1.82 9.05
CA VAL A 55 -18.84 2.44 10.35
C VAL A 55 -17.81 3.59 10.25
N GLY A 56 -17.22 3.81 9.07
CA GLY A 56 -16.29 4.93 8.84
C GLY A 56 -14.80 4.57 8.86
N LYS A 57 -14.41 3.29 8.78
CA LYS A 57 -12.99 2.86 8.74
C LYS A 57 -12.18 3.60 7.67
N SER A 58 -12.64 3.56 6.41
CA SER A 58 -11.98 4.25 5.30
C SER A 58 -12.04 5.77 5.46
N THR A 59 -13.08 6.31 6.09
CA THR A 59 -13.18 7.75 6.40
C THR A 59 -12.08 8.16 7.37
N ILE A 60 -11.85 7.38 8.44
CA ILE A 60 -10.78 7.63 9.42
C ILE A 60 -9.41 7.60 8.73
N LEU A 61 -9.12 6.56 7.94
CA LEU A 61 -7.82 6.44 7.25
C LEU A 61 -7.59 7.59 6.26
N ARG A 62 -8.61 7.95 5.46
CA ARG A 62 -8.53 9.09 4.54
C ARG A 62 -8.35 10.41 5.29
N THR A 63 -9.02 10.61 6.43
CA THR A 63 -8.84 11.79 7.27
C THR A 63 -7.42 11.90 7.81
N ILE A 64 -6.84 10.79 8.29
CA ILE A 64 -5.44 10.76 8.72
C ILE A 64 -4.51 11.11 7.55
N HIS A 65 -4.67 10.47 6.40
CA HIS A 65 -3.85 10.76 5.22
C HIS A 65 -3.93 12.22 4.77
N SER A 66 -5.14 12.80 4.78
CA SER A 66 -5.38 14.19 4.38
C SER A 66 -4.70 15.19 5.31
N TYR A 67 -4.69 14.90 6.62
CA TYR A 67 -3.96 15.69 7.62
C TYR A 67 -2.46 15.78 7.29
N PHE A 68 -1.84 14.66 6.90
CA PHE A 68 -0.41 14.65 6.53
C PHE A 68 -0.12 15.32 5.20
N LYS A 69 -0.95 15.11 4.17
CA LYS A 69 -0.75 15.71 2.84
C LYS A 69 -1.04 17.22 2.80
N LYS A 70 -1.59 17.81 3.87
CA LYS A 70 -2.09 19.20 3.93
C LYS A 70 -2.98 19.55 2.73
N ASN A 71 -3.70 18.55 2.22
CA ASN A 71 -4.40 18.65 0.95
C ASN A 71 -5.90 18.70 1.22
N ASP A 72 -6.52 19.85 0.96
CA ASP A 72 -7.95 20.12 1.15
C ASP A 72 -8.86 19.32 0.19
N LEU A 73 -8.28 18.58 -0.76
CA LEU A 73 -9.00 17.83 -1.79
C LEU A 73 -9.93 16.76 -1.21
N TYR A 74 -9.57 16.15 -0.08
CA TYR A 74 -10.50 15.31 0.66
C TYR A 74 -11.30 16.22 1.60
N ARG A 75 -12.39 16.81 1.09
CA ARG A 75 -13.48 17.31 1.93
C ARG A 75 -14.05 16.14 2.72
N THR A 76 -13.42 15.78 3.82
CA THR A 76 -13.94 14.76 4.71
C THR A 76 -15.12 15.36 5.46
N ARG A 77 -16.03 14.52 5.95
CA ARG A 77 -17.12 14.99 6.84
C ARG A 77 -16.58 15.60 8.15
N LEU A 78 -15.27 15.55 8.34
CA LEU A 78 -14.51 15.98 9.51
C LEU A 78 -13.75 17.30 9.27
N ASN A 79 -14.12 18.10 8.27
CA ASN A 79 -13.43 19.36 7.94
C ASN A 79 -13.32 20.38 9.09
N GLU A 80 -14.20 20.30 10.10
CA GLU A 80 -14.17 21.16 11.29
C GLU A 80 -13.47 20.49 12.49
N ALA A 81 -13.01 19.24 12.35
CA ALA A 81 -12.44 18.46 13.43
C ALA A 81 -10.97 18.81 13.69
N SER A 82 -10.59 18.90 14.95
CA SER A 82 -9.19 19.03 15.37
C SER A 82 -8.53 17.66 15.43
N ILE A 83 -7.54 17.44 14.58
CA ILE A 83 -6.75 16.21 14.52
C ILE A 83 -5.40 16.46 15.19
N ASN A 84 -5.08 15.62 16.17
CA ASN A 84 -3.78 15.58 16.82
C ASN A 84 -3.16 14.20 16.60
N VAL A 85 -1.90 14.17 16.20
CA VAL A 85 -1.16 12.92 15.99
C VAL A 85 0.04 12.84 16.95
N SER A 86 0.36 11.62 17.39
CA SER A 86 1.62 11.33 18.07
C SER A 86 2.48 10.48 17.15
N LEU A 87 3.68 10.95 16.88
CA LEU A 87 4.64 10.33 15.99
C LEU A 87 5.92 10.01 16.75
N MET A 88 6.57 8.91 16.37
CA MET A 88 7.92 8.58 16.81
C MET A 88 8.84 8.38 15.61
N LYS A 89 10.04 8.96 15.65
CA LYS A 89 11.11 8.75 14.68
C LYS A 89 12.44 8.52 15.40
N GLY A 90 13.17 7.45 15.09
CA GLY A 90 14.45 7.13 15.75
C GLY A 90 14.33 6.89 17.25
N GLY A 91 13.15 6.46 17.74
CA GLY A 91 12.87 6.25 19.15
C GLY A 91 12.49 7.52 19.93
N ALA A 92 12.49 8.70 19.30
CA ALA A 92 12.06 9.96 19.91
C ALA A 92 10.68 10.38 19.41
N VAL A 93 9.93 11.09 20.27
CA VAL A 93 8.67 11.75 19.86
C VAL A 93 9.02 12.94 18.97
N ILE A 94 8.30 13.09 17.86
CA ILE A 94 8.45 14.22 16.94
C ILE A 94 7.14 15.00 16.82
N GLU A 95 7.26 16.32 16.72
CA GLU A 95 6.12 17.22 16.51
C GLU A 95 6.00 17.68 15.06
N ASN A 96 7.12 17.70 14.32
CA ASN A 96 7.11 18.09 12.92
C ASN A 96 6.59 16.94 12.03
N ILE A 97 5.47 17.20 11.35
CA ILE A 97 4.82 16.26 10.43
C ILE A 97 5.28 16.43 8.97
N GLU A 98 6.00 17.51 8.63
CA GLU A 98 6.36 17.84 7.24
C GLU A 98 7.34 16.84 6.62
N ASP A 99 8.21 16.25 7.45
CA ASP A 99 9.21 15.27 7.04
C ASP A 99 8.69 13.83 7.03
N ILE A 100 7.37 13.64 7.14
CA ILE A 100 6.74 12.33 7.30
C ILE A 100 5.96 11.97 6.05
N GLN A 101 6.49 11.00 5.31
CA GLN A 101 5.79 10.42 4.19
C GLN A 101 4.71 9.45 4.69
N VAL A 102 3.47 9.73 4.30
CA VAL A 102 2.32 8.88 4.58
C VAL A 102 1.69 8.49 3.26
N TYR A 103 1.57 7.19 3.03
CA TYR A 103 0.96 6.59 1.86
C TYR A 103 -0.40 6.00 2.23
N TYR A 104 -1.38 6.22 1.37
CA TYR A 104 -2.70 5.60 1.45
C TYR A 104 -2.93 4.75 0.22
N LEU A 105 -3.27 3.47 0.40
CA LEU A 105 -3.56 2.58 -0.72
C LEU A 105 -4.96 1.99 -0.63
N GLU A 106 -5.73 2.16 -1.71
CA GLU A 106 -6.91 1.33 -2.00
C GLU A 106 -6.58 0.42 -3.19
N PRO A 107 -6.04 -0.80 -2.95
CA PRO A 107 -5.44 -1.60 -4.03
C PRO A 107 -6.41 -1.88 -5.17
N SER A 108 -7.68 -2.17 -4.86
CA SER A 108 -8.70 -2.43 -5.87
C SER A 108 -9.01 -1.20 -6.72
N VAL A 109 -8.96 0.02 -6.15
CA VAL A 109 -9.18 1.26 -6.91
C VAL A 109 -7.99 1.52 -7.82
N GLU A 110 -6.77 1.43 -7.28
CA GLU A 110 -5.55 1.65 -8.05
C GLU A 110 -5.38 0.63 -9.17
N CYS A 111 -5.56 -0.66 -8.89
CA CYS A 111 -5.48 -1.71 -9.91
C CYS A 111 -6.50 -1.48 -11.04
N ASN A 112 -7.74 -1.14 -10.71
CA ASN A 112 -8.76 -0.87 -11.73
C ASN A 112 -8.41 0.36 -12.57
N LYS A 113 -7.85 1.40 -11.94
CA LYS A 113 -7.40 2.61 -12.64
C LYS A 113 -6.32 2.27 -13.68
N VAL A 114 -5.32 1.49 -13.26
CA VAL A 114 -4.23 1.04 -14.14
C VAL A 114 -4.74 0.14 -15.27
N ILE A 115 -5.54 -0.88 -14.96
CA ILE A 115 -6.08 -1.80 -15.98
C ILE A 115 -7.01 -1.08 -16.96
N THR A 116 -7.81 -0.11 -16.49
CA THR A 116 -8.65 0.70 -17.37
C THR A 116 -7.81 1.52 -18.34
N TYR A 117 -6.76 2.17 -17.83
CA TYR A 117 -5.83 2.95 -18.65
C TYR A 117 -5.12 2.09 -19.70
N LEU A 118 -4.54 0.96 -19.28
CA LEU A 118 -3.81 0.06 -20.19
C LEU A 118 -4.73 -0.52 -21.28
N ASN A 119 -5.95 -0.93 -20.93
CA ASN A 119 -6.93 -1.43 -21.93
C ASN A 119 -7.41 -0.35 -22.91
N SER A 120 -7.30 0.92 -22.55
CA SER A 120 -7.64 2.05 -23.44
C SER A 120 -6.49 2.52 -24.32
N SER A 121 -5.29 1.97 -24.12
CA SER A 121 -4.08 2.36 -24.83
C SER A 121 -3.86 1.47 -26.06
N GLU A 122 -3.45 2.06 -27.19
CA GLU A 122 -3.27 1.33 -28.45
C GLU A 122 -1.97 0.51 -28.49
N ASN A 123 -0.90 1.01 -27.85
CA ASN A 123 0.40 0.36 -27.80
C ASN A 123 0.91 0.28 -26.36
N ILE A 124 0.79 -0.91 -25.76
CA ILE A 124 1.17 -1.14 -24.37
C ILE A 124 2.69 -1.37 -24.25
N GLU A 125 3.29 -1.90 -25.31
CA GLU A 125 4.73 -2.16 -25.39
C GLU A 125 5.55 -0.87 -25.31
N ASP A 126 5.03 0.24 -25.85
CA ASP A 126 5.66 1.57 -25.79
C ASP A 126 5.85 2.05 -24.34
N PHE A 127 4.99 1.62 -23.40
CA PHE A 127 5.12 2.01 -21.98
C PHE A 127 6.32 1.36 -21.29
N ILE A 128 6.81 0.24 -21.82
CA ILE A 128 7.93 -0.51 -21.23
C ILE A 128 9.18 -0.49 -22.10
N GLU A 129 9.11 0.13 -23.29
CA GLU A 129 10.24 0.27 -24.19
C GLU A 129 11.35 1.09 -23.51
N GLY A 130 12.56 0.53 -23.43
CA GLY A 130 13.70 1.17 -22.78
C GLY A 130 13.66 1.16 -21.25
N ILE A 131 12.63 0.57 -20.63
CA ILE A 131 12.57 0.38 -19.18
C ILE A 131 13.14 -0.99 -18.83
N GLU A 132 14.15 -1.03 -17.97
CA GLU A 132 14.65 -2.27 -17.40
C GLU A 132 13.73 -2.75 -16.28
N PRO A 133 13.45 -4.06 -16.19
CA PRO A 133 12.58 -4.57 -15.15
C PRO A 133 13.21 -4.36 -13.77
N ASN A 134 12.40 -3.90 -12.82
CA ASN A 134 12.73 -3.90 -11.40
C ASN A 134 12.98 -5.34 -10.95
N GLY A 135 14.26 -5.70 -10.85
CA GLY A 135 14.71 -7.05 -10.50
C GLY A 135 14.37 -7.48 -9.08
N PHE A 136 13.76 -6.62 -8.25
CA PHE A 136 13.42 -6.95 -6.88
C PHE A 136 12.43 -8.11 -6.79
N LEU A 137 11.30 -8.06 -7.51
CA LEU A 137 10.35 -9.19 -7.49
C LEU A 137 10.81 -10.39 -8.31
N GLY A 138 11.72 -10.18 -9.25
CA GLY A 138 12.36 -11.25 -10.02
C GLY A 138 13.32 -12.14 -9.21
N LYS A 139 13.60 -11.81 -7.94
CA LYS A 139 14.41 -12.68 -7.07
C LYS A 139 13.66 -13.97 -6.73
N ASN A 140 14.36 -15.11 -6.79
CA ASN A 140 13.78 -16.43 -6.50
C ASN A 140 13.04 -16.51 -5.15
N GLU A 141 13.53 -15.83 -4.11
CA GLU A 141 12.84 -15.77 -2.82
C GLU A 141 11.47 -15.10 -2.91
N ASN A 142 11.38 -13.98 -3.62
CA ASN A 142 10.16 -13.20 -3.80
C ASN A 142 9.18 -13.90 -4.73
N ILE A 143 9.66 -14.49 -5.84
CA ILE A 143 8.85 -15.33 -6.73
C ILE A 143 8.18 -16.46 -5.93
N ASN A 144 8.92 -17.13 -5.05
CA ASN A 144 8.37 -18.20 -4.22
C ASN A 144 7.34 -17.67 -3.20
N ILE A 145 7.59 -16.51 -2.57
CA ILE A 145 6.64 -15.90 -1.64
C ILE A 145 5.34 -15.54 -2.35
N ILE A 146 5.43 -14.81 -3.47
CA ILE A 146 4.30 -14.38 -4.29
C ILE A 146 3.51 -15.59 -4.78
N GLY A 147 4.21 -16.60 -5.30
CA GLY A 147 3.57 -17.84 -5.77
C GLY A 147 2.83 -18.61 -4.67
N ASN A 148 3.38 -18.62 -3.45
CA ASN A 148 2.71 -19.22 -2.29
C ASN A 148 1.47 -18.44 -1.85
N ILE A 149 1.47 -17.10 -1.95
CA ILE A 149 0.32 -16.26 -1.59
C ILE A 149 -0.81 -16.44 -2.62
N ILE A 150 -0.48 -16.37 -3.90
CA ILE A 150 -1.45 -16.44 -5.01
C ILE A 150 -1.92 -17.89 -5.23
N GLY A 151 -1.12 -18.88 -4.84
CA GLY A 151 -1.39 -20.30 -5.09
C GLY A 151 -1.03 -20.73 -6.51
N ARG A 152 -0.05 -20.05 -7.14
CA ARG A 152 0.41 -20.30 -8.50
C ARG A 152 1.93 -20.36 -8.55
N ALA A 153 2.49 -21.28 -9.33
CA ALA A 153 3.94 -21.35 -9.53
C ALA A 153 4.36 -20.42 -10.68
N TYR A 154 5.32 -19.54 -10.41
CA TYR A 154 5.93 -18.66 -11.40
C TYR A 154 7.38 -19.07 -11.62
N LYS A 155 7.84 -19.04 -12.87
CA LYS A 155 9.24 -19.20 -13.25
C LYS A 155 9.97 -17.86 -13.24
N LYS A 156 9.31 -16.80 -13.69
CA LYS A 156 9.84 -15.44 -13.78
C LYS A 156 8.74 -14.43 -13.51
N ILE A 157 9.09 -13.33 -12.83
CA ILE A 157 8.23 -12.15 -12.64
C ILE A 157 9.09 -10.94 -12.99
N ASP A 158 8.71 -10.22 -14.04
CA ASP A 158 9.29 -8.95 -14.45
C ASP A 158 8.31 -7.82 -14.13
N ILE A 159 8.80 -6.74 -13.53
CA ILE A 159 8.02 -5.54 -13.25
C ILE A 159 8.68 -4.36 -13.92
N TYR A 160 7.90 -3.63 -14.70
CA TYR A 160 8.31 -2.38 -15.32
C TYR A 160 7.58 -1.25 -14.60
N GLU A 161 8.33 -0.30 -14.05
CA GLU A 161 7.77 0.86 -13.36
C GLU A 161 7.46 1.93 -14.39
N VAL A 162 6.18 2.05 -14.74
CA VAL A 162 5.72 3.01 -15.75
C VAL A 162 5.45 4.34 -15.05
N GLU A 163 6.24 5.36 -15.38
CA GLU A 163 6.16 6.70 -14.81
C GLU A 163 5.45 7.67 -15.76
N GLY A 164 4.66 8.59 -15.23
CA GLY A 164 4.12 9.74 -15.97
C GLY A 164 3.00 9.42 -16.98
N ALA A 165 2.74 8.14 -17.29
CA ALA A 165 1.80 7.74 -18.32
C ALA A 165 0.33 8.05 -17.97
N LEU A 166 -0.04 7.90 -16.69
CA LEU A 166 -1.41 8.11 -16.22
C LEU A 166 -1.62 9.54 -15.68
N ALA A 167 -0.61 10.09 -15.01
CA ALA A 167 -0.50 11.47 -14.56
C ALA A 167 0.98 11.76 -14.26
N ASP A 168 1.39 13.04 -14.31
CA ASP A 168 2.79 13.47 -14.23
C ASP A 168 3.58 12.86 -13.04
N ASP A 169 2.94 12.68 -11.87
CA ASP A 169 3.54 12.11 -10.66
C ASP A 169 3.00 10.71 -10.30
N TYR A 170 2.48 9.95 -11.27
CA TYR A 170 1.90 8.63 -11.04
C TYR A 170 2.77 7.52 -11.64
N THR A 171 3.25 6.64 -10.76
CA THR A 171 4.00 5.44 -11.13
C THR A 171 3.16 4.20 -10.84
N PHE A 172 3.16 3.22 -11.75
CA PHE A 172 2.49 1.94 -11.55
C PHE A 172 3.30 0.77 -12.11
N PRO A 173 3.06 -0.46 -11.60
CA PRO A 173 3.76 -1.63 -12.08
C PRO A 173 3.03 -2.24 -13.28
N PHE A 174 3.70 -2.28 -14.43
CA PHE A 174 3.35 -3.19 -15.51
C PHE A 174 4.05 -4.53 -15.27
N ILE A 175 3.26 -5.60 -15.11
CA ILE A 175 3.79 -6.89 -14.66
C ILE A 175 3.70 -7.89 -15.80
N LYS A 176 4.83 -8.56 -16.08
CA LYS A 176 4.93 -9.68 -16.99
C LYS A 176 5.40 -10.91 -16.22
N VAL A 177 4.78 -12.06 -16.46
CA VAL A 177 5.14 -13.30 -15.79
C VAL A 177 5.36 -14.43 -16.78
N THR A 178 6.26 -15.34 -16.43
CA THR A 178 6.51 -16.58 -17.16
C THR A 178 6.22 -17.76 -16.24
N LEU A 179 5.41 -18.71 -16.72
CA LEU A 179 5.10 -19.96 -16.02
C LEU A 179 6.18 -21.03 -16.23
N PRO A 180 6.20 -22.11 -15.42
CA PRO A 180 7.16 -23.21 -15.58
C PRO A 180 7.13 -23.89 -16.95
N ASP A 181 5.96 -23.93 -17.60
CA ASP A 181 5.77 -24.49 -18.95
C ASP A 181 6.19 -23.54 -20.08
N GLY A 182 6.61 -22.31 -19.74
CA GLY A 182 7.03 -21.29 -20.70
C GLY A 182 5.91 -20.35 -21.15
N THR A 183 4.67 -20.54 -20.70
CA THR A 183 3.56 -19.60 -20.99
C THR A 183 3.87 -18.23 -20.39
N GLU A 184 3.69 -17.17 -21.18
CA GLU A 184 3.86 -15.78 -20.76
C GLU A 184 2.53 -15.03 -20.81
N TYR A 185 2.31 -14.15 -19.84
CA TYR A 185 1.16 -13.24 -19.84
C TYR A 185 1.45 -12.00 -18.98
N THR A 186 0.58 -11.00 -19.10
CA THR A 186 0.76 -9.70 -18.47
C THR A 186 -0.30 -9.42 -17.40
N CYS A 187 -0.19 -8.29 -16.71
CA CYS A 187 -1.20 -7.82 -15.77
C CYS A 187 -2.61 -7.69 -16.37
N LEU A 188 -2.74 -7.57 -17.69
CA LEU A 188 -4.04 -7.53 -18.39
C LEU A 188 -4.76 -8.88 -18.39
N ASP A 189 -4.00 -9.97 -18.35
CA ASP A 189 -4.50 -11.34 -18.35
C ASP A 189 -4.71 -11.89 -16.94
N MET A 190 -4.22 -11.16 -15.93
CA MET A 190 -4.31 -11.56 -14.53
C MET A 190 -5.73 -11.45 -14.00
N GLY A 191 -6.13 -12.41 -13.16
CA GLY A 191 -7.31 -12.25 -12.33
C GLY A 191 -7.12 -11.08 -11.35
N ALA A 192 -8.21 -10.38 -11.00
CA ALA A 192 -8.14 -9.21 -10.12
C ALA A 192 -7.39 -9.46 -8.80
N GLY A 193 -7.53 -10.66 -8.21
CA GLY A 193 -6.80 -11.03 -7.00
C GLY A 193 -5.31 -11.28 -7.20
N GLU A 194 -4.92 -11.81 -8.38
CA GLU A 194 -3.52 -12.04 -8.75
C GLU A 194 -2.79 -10.70 -8.91
N TYR A 195 -3.35 -9.80 -9.71
CA TYR A 195 -2.76 -8.48 -9.93
C TYR A 195 -2.73 -7.66 -8.63
N LEU A 196 -3.82 -7.65 -7.84
CA LEU A 196 -3.89 -6.95 -6.57
C LEU A 196 -2.80 -7.41 -5.58
N CYS A 197 -2.53 -8.72 -5.52
CA CYS A 197 -1.47 -9.25 -4.66
C CYS A 197 -0.08 -8.75 -5.10
N MET A 198 0.22 -8.83 -6.39
CA MET A 198 1.51 -8.38 -6.92
C MET A 198 1.67 -6.87 -6.82
N TYR A 199 0.60 -6.11 -7.02
CA TYR A 199 0.57 -4.66 -6.85
C TYR A 199 0.91 -4.26 -5.42
N ILE A 200 0.25 -4.86 -4.41
CA ILE A 200 0.56 -4.57 -3.00
C ILE A 200 2.01 -4.92 -2.69
N PHE A 201 2.49 -6.06 -3.19
CA PHE A 201 3.86 -6.48 -2.96
C PHE A 201 4.87 -5.52 -3.60
N TRP A 202 4.62 -5.07 -4.82
CA TRP A 202 5.41 -4.00 -5.45
C TRP A 202 5.35 -2.71 -4.61
N PHE A 203 4.15 -2.23 -4.29
CA PHE A 203 3.93 -0.95 -3.63
C PHE A 203 4.68 -0.85 -2.30
N VAL A 204 4.58 -1.88 -1.45
CA VAL A 204 5.25 -1.89 -0.14
C VAL A 204 6.79 -1.85 -0.26
N ASN A 205 7.34 -2.31 -1.39
CA ASN A 205 8.79 -2.26 -1.66
C ASN A 205 9.22 -1.04 -2.48
N TRP A 206 8.27 -0.35 -3.10
CA TRP A 206 8.49 0.86 -3.89
C TRP A 206 8.42 2.14 -3.05
N ILE A 207 7.57 2.17 -2.02
CA ILE A 207 7.44 3.34 -1.13
C ILE A 207 8.72 3.61 -0.33
N ASP A 208 8.89 4.87 0.08
CA ASP A 208 10.06 5.32 0.83
C ASP A 208 10.25 4.54 2.15
N SER A 209 11.51 4.24 2.46
CA SER A 209 11.88 3.73 3.78
C SER A 209 11.54 4.76 4.86
N ASN A 210 11.12 4.28 6.04
CA ASN A 210 10.69 5.14 7.16
C ASN A 210 9.42 5.96 6.86
N SER A 211 8.57 5.49 5.96
CA SER A 211 7.23 6.02 5.73
C SER A 211 6.16 5.32 6.59
N ILE A 212 4.96 5.89 6.64
CA ILE A 212 3.77 5.28 7.23
C ILE A 212 2.83 4.83 6.10
N TYR A 213 2.32 3.61 6.23
CA TYR A 213 1.37 3.03 5.29
C TYR A 213 -0.01 2.88 5.94
N LEU A 214 -1.05 3.42 5.28
CA LEU A 214 -2.45 3.42 5.70
C LEU A 214 -3.34 2.62 4.75
#